data_AF-A0A6V7JQI1-F1
#
_entry.id   AF-A0A6V7JQI1-F1
#
_cell.length_a   1.000
_cell.length_b   1.000
_cell.length_c   1.000
_cell.angle_alpha   90.00
_cell.angle_beta   90.00
_cell.angle_gamma   90.00
#
_symmetry.space_group_name_H-M   'P 1'
#
loop_
_entity.id
_entity.type
_entity.pdbx_description
1 polymer ?
#
loop_
_entity_poly.entity_id
_entity_poly.type
_entity_poly.pdbx_seq_one_letter_code
_entity_poly.pdbx_strand_id
1 'polypeptide(L)' 'VIASMTVGKDVSALFPDVVNCMQTDNLELKKLVYLYLMNYAKSQPDMAIMAVNTFVKVLILLIAQ' A
#
# COMPACT_ATOMS: atom_id res chain seq x y z
N VAL A 1 12.42 -2.36 1.19
CA VAL A 1 11.41 -1.93 0.19
C VAL A 1 11.74 -0.57 -0.39
N ILE A 2 11.66 0.53 0.35
CA ILE A 2 11.89 1.89 -0.19
C ILE A 2 13.29 2.06 -0.80
N ALA A 3 14.34 1.59 -0.12
CA ALA A 3 15.70 1.62 -0.67
C ALA A 3 15.84 0.82 -1.99
N SER A 4 15.02 -0.21 -2.20
CA SER A 4 14.99 -0.98 -3.45
C SER A 4 14.27 -0.20 -4.56
N MET A 5 13.22 0.55 -4.20
CA MET A 5 12.49 1.42 -5.14
C MET A 5 13.36 2.59 -5.60
N THR A 6 14.19 3.17 -4.73
CA THR A 6 15.09 4.29 -5.09
C THR A 6 16.19 3.88 -6.07
N VAL A 7 16.55 2.60 -6.11
CA VAL A 7 17.50 2.05 -7.10
C VAL A 7 16.81 1.49 -8.35
N GLY A 8 15.49 1.73 -8.50
CA GLY A 8 14.70 1.31 -9.67
C GLY A 8 14.36 -0.17 -9.72
N LYS A 9 14.54 -0.92 -8.62
CA LYS A 9 14.09 -2.33 -8.57
C LYS A 9 12.59 -2.38 -8.40
N ASP A 10 11.95 -3.19 -9.25
CA ASP A 10 10.54 -3.49 -9.09
C ASP A 10 10.32 -4.41 -7.88
N VAL A 11 9.53 -3.92 -6.94
CA VAL A 11 9.08 -4.61 -5.73
C VAL A 11 7.55 -4.74 -5.69
N SER A 12 6.89 -4.58 -6.85
CA SER A 12 5.44 -4.74 -7.07
C SER A 12 4.88 -6.02 -6.45
N ALA A 13 5.66 -7.11 -6.46
CA ALA A 13 5.32 -8.40 -5.87
C ALA A 13 5.01 -8.34 -4.37
N LEU A 14 5.52 -7.33 -3.65
CA LEU A 14 5.25 -7.13 -2.22
C LEU A 14 3.92 -6.41 -1.95
N PHE A 15 3.16 -6.06 -2.99
CA PHE A 15 1.88 -5.37 -2.85
C PHE A 15 0.91 -6.05 -1.85
N PRO A 16 0.70 -7.38 -1.87
CA PRO A 16 -0.20 -8.04 -0.90
C PRO A 16 0.27 -7.86 0.54
N ASP A 17 1.59 -7.97 0.78
CA ASP A 17 2.18 -7.80 2.11
C ASP A 17 2.07 -6.35 2.59
N VAL A 18 2.35 -5.39 1.71
CA VAL A 18 2.23 -3.95 1.98
C VAL A 18 0.79 -3.57 2.34
N VAL A 19 -0.19 -4.15 1.63
CA VAL A 19 -1.61 -3.94 1.91
C VAL A 19 -2.04 -4.56 3.24
N ASN A 20 -1.51 -5.73 3.62
CA ASN A 20 -1.75 -6.29 4.96
C ASN A 20 -1.16 -5.40 6.06
N CYS A 21 -0.01 -4.77 5.82
CA CYS A 21 0.60 -3.84 6.77
C CYS A 21 -0.18 -2.51 6.92
N MET A 22 -1.21 -2.23 6.11
CA MET A 22 -2.03 -1.01 6.24
C MET A 22 -2.74 -0.90 7.59
N GLN A 23 -3.09 -2.05 8.19
CA GLN A 23 -3.82 -2.13 9.45
C GLN A 23 -2.91 -1.99 10.69
N THR A 24 -1.60 -1.81 10.51
CA THR A 24 -0.68 -1.67 11.64
C THR A 24 -0.92 -0.37 12.44
N ASP A 25 -0.73 -0.46 13.75
CA ASP A 25 -0.75 0.70 14.66
C ASP A 25 0.54 1.52 14.61
N ASN A 26 1.59 0.98 13.99
CA ASN A 26 2.87 1.68 13.86
C ASN A 26 2.78 2.79 12.78
N LEU A 27 2.87 4.04 13.23
CA LEU A 27 2.77 5.23 12.39
C LEU A 27 3.89 5.34 11.35
N GLU A 28 5.12 4.94 11.69
CA GLU A 28 6.25 4.97 10.75
C GLU A 28 6.05 3.98 9.61
N LEU A 29 5.59 2.77 9.94
CA LEU A 29 5.23 1.74 8.97
C LEU A 29 4.10 2.21 8.05
N LYS A 30 3.07 2.85 8.59
CA LYS A 30 2.01 3.48 7.78
C LYS A 30 2.56 4.47 6.76
N LYS A 31 3.47 5.37 7.16
CA LYS A 31 4.10 6.32 6.23
C LYS A 31 4.85 5.61 5.11
N LEU A 32 5.55 4.52 5.40
CA LEU A 32 6.26 3.73 4.38
C LEU A 32 5.29 3.05 3.40
N VAL A 33 4.18 2.52 3.89
CA VAL A 33 3.11 1.93 3.05
C VAL A 33 2.51 2.99 2.13
N TYR A 34 2.19 4.18 2.65
CA TYR A 34 1.68 5.28 1.81
C TYR A 34 2.71 5.74 0.77
N LEU A 35 3.99 5.86 1.15
CA LEU A 35 5.06 6.22 0.21
C LEU A 35 5.19 5.19 -0.91
N TYR A 36 5.12 3.90 -0.57
CA TYR A 36 5.11 2.82 -1.56
C TYR A 36 3.95 2.98 -2.55
N LEU A 37 2.73 3.15 -2.05
CA LEU A 37 1.53 3.30 -2.88
C LEU A 37 1.59 4.54 -3.77
N MET A 38 2.03 5.68 -3.25
CA MET A 38 2.17 6.92 -4.05
C MET A 38 3.20 6.77 -5.17
N ASN A 39 4.31 6.07 -4.92
CA ASN A 39 5.34 5.85 -5.94
C ASN A 39 4.83 4.94 -7.06
N TYR A 40 4.07 3.89 -6.71
CA TYR A 40 3.46 2.99 -7.70
C TYR A 40 2.22 3.58 -8.40
N ALA A 41 1.49 4.51 -7.77
CA ALA A 41 0.32 5.14 -8.38
C ALA A 41 0.61 5.89 -9.69
N LYS A 42 1.82 6.45 -9.84
CA LYS A 42 2.22 7.15 -11.07
C LYS A 42 2.60 6.20 -12.21
N SER A 43 3.25 5.08 -11.90
CA SER A 43 3.77 4.14 -12.89
C SER A 43 2.81 2.99 -13.18
N GLN A 44 1.95 2.64 -12.24
CA GLN A 44 1.01 1.51 -12.28
C GLN A 44 -0.33 1.90 -11.60
N PRO A 45 -1.20 2.62 -12.32
CA PRO A 45 -2.46 3.13 -11.76
C PRO A 45 -3.41 2.01 -11.30
N ASP A 46 -3.44 0.86 -11.97
CA ASP A 46 -4.30 -0.27 -11.58
C ASP A 46 -4.00 -0.79 -10.18
N MET A 47 -2.72 -0.77 -9.80
CA MET A 47 -2.28 -1.20 -8.47
C MET A 47 -2.73 -0.22 -7.39
N ALA A 48 -2.72 1.08 -7.69
CA ALA A 48 -3.27 2.10 -6.80
C ALA A 48 -4.80 1.97 -6.66
N ILE A 49 -5.52 1.67 -7.75
CA ILE A 49 -6.97 1.41 -7.70
C ILE A 49 -7.27 0.20 -6.82
N MET A 50 -6.50 -0.89 -6.94
CA MET A 50 -6.64 -2.05 -6.05
C MET A 50 -6.41 -1.69 -4.59
N ALA A 51 -5.39 -0.87 -4.29
CA ALA A 51 -5.13 -0.43 -2.91
C ALA A 51 -6.28 0.41 -2.33
N VAL A 52 -6.83 1.33 -3.12
CA VAL A 52 -7.99 2.14 -2.73
C VAL A 52 -9.22 1.27 -2.50
N ASN A 53 -9.48 0.30 -3.38
CA ASN A 53 -10.59 -0.64 -3.21
C ASN A 53 -10.44 -1.47 -1.92
N THR A 54 -9.23 -1.91 -1.60
CA THR A 54 -8.97 -2.61 -0.32
C THR A 54 -9.17 -1.68 0.87
N PHE A 55 -8.74 -0.41 0.78
CA PHE A 55 -8.98 0.60 1.82
C PHE A 55 -10.46 0.80 2.11
N VAL A 56 -11.28 0.97 1.08
CA VAL A 56 -12.73 1.16 1.20
C VAL A 56 -13.39 -0.09 1.76
N LYS A 57 -12.96 -1.28 1.33
CA LYS A 57 -13.45 -2.55 1.90
C LYS A 57 -13.10 -2.71 3.38
N VAL A 58 -11.87 -2.43 3.79
CA VAL A 58 -11.45 -2.52 5.20
C VAL A 58 -12.23 -1.51 6.06
N LEU A 59 -12.42 -0.29 5.55
CA LEU A 59 -13.22 0.73 6.23
C LEU A 59 -14.69 0.31 6.37
N ILE A 60 -15.30 -0.25 5.30
CA ILE A 60 -16.68 -0.74 5.31
C ILE A 60 -16.86 -1.93 6.26
N LEU A 61 -15.90 -2.85 6.32
CA LEU A 61 -15.97 -3.98 7.25
C LEU A 61 -15.90 -3.54 8.72
N LEU A 62 -15.11 -2.51 9.03
CA LEU A 62 -14.98 -1.97 10.38
C LEU A 62 -16.24 -1.26 10.89
N ILE A 63 -17.08 -0.70 10.01
CA ILE A 63 -18.36 -0.07 10.39
C ILE A 63 -19.54 -1.07 10.37
N ALA A 64 -19.33 -2.27 9.85
CA ALA A 64 -20.34 -3.33 9.79
C ALA A 64 -20.25 -4.33 10.96
N GLN A 65 -19.23 -4.22 11.82
CA GLN A 65 -19.08 -4.97 13.08
C GLN A 65 -19.49 -4.09 14.27
#